data_AF-A0A084SL67-F1
#
_entry.id   AF-A0A084SL67-F1
#
_cell.length_a   1.000
_cell.length_b   1.000
_cell.length_c   1.000
_cell.angle_alpha   90.00
_cell.angle_beta   90.00
_cell.angle_gamma   90.00
#
_symmetry.space_group_name_H-M   'P 1'
#
loop_
_entity.id
_entity.type
_entity.pdbx_description
1 polymer ?
#
loop_
_entity_poly.entity_id
_entity_poly.type
_entity_poly.pdbx_seq_one_letter_code
_entity_poly.pdbx_strand_id
1 'polypeptide(L)'
;MRRFLSLILPLSLGLVLVATSCDPDGPDGGSNDAGSETPADAGGDAGTDTDAGTDAGTDAGTDAGTDAGTDPDPEEPGDPCALTDPQPSTCAYGSYCGAISSTCQRVRPPACANFNKFPVSWDPATSTGPVTYAAEQVSLVPDGTDCPSALPMRFQVRVRAYSPSGALPTTASELSKVFSYVNPNGSYLSEASQFSDIVTSGDLKNTEFVVSNCIANQPSVDLGFYFEEGNGLCFTVTK
;
A
#
# COMPACT_ATOMS: atom_id res chain seq x y z
N MET A 1 -14.37 -2.50 56.41
CA MET A 1 -12.89 -2.57 56.51
C MET A 1 -12.45 -4.03 56.57
N ARG A 2 -12.08 -4.62 55.43
CA ARG A 2 -11.37 -5.92 55.37
C ARG A 2 -10.27 -5.77 54.32
N ARG A 3 -9.04 -5.70 54.80
CA ARG A 3 -7.81 -5.62 53.99
C ARG A 3 -7.52 -7.02 53.45
N PHE A 4 -7.54 -7.20 52.14
CA PHE A 4 -6.90 -8.33 51.49
C PHE A 4 -5.49 -7.91 51.08
N LEU A 5 -4.53 -8.36 51.88
CA LEU A 5 -3.11 -8.41 51.54
C LEU A 5 -2.97 -9.53 50.49
N SER A 6 -2.69 -9.19 49.23
CA SER A 6 -2.31 -10.18 48.23
C SER A 6 -0.82 -10.05 47.95
N LEU A 7 -0.12 -11.14 48.25
CA LEU A 7 1.32 -11.30 48.22
C LEU A 7 1.90 -11.11 46.81
N ILE A 8 3.01 -10.39 46.77
CA ILE A 8 3.93 -10.24 45.65
C ILE A 8 4.76 -11.52 45.56
N LEU A 9 4.81 -12.17 44.39
CA LEU A 9 5.87 -13.10 44.02
C LEU A 9 6.55 -12.60 42.74
N PRO A 10 7.87 -12.33 42.74
CA PRO A 10 8.62 -12.07 41.52
C PRO A 10 9.01 -13.41 40.88
N LEU A 11 8.39 -13.77 39.75
CA LEU A 11 8.86 -14.87 38.94
C LEU A 11 9.91 -14.33 37.96
N SER A 12 11.17 -14.31 38.41
CA SER A 12 12.34 -14.08 37.59
C SER A 12 12.56 -15.27 36.66
N LEU A 13 12.10 -15.16 35.41
CA LEU A 13 12.41 -16.12 34.36
C LEU A 13 13.68 -15.65 33.64
N GLY A 14 14.76 -16.43 33.82
CA GLY A 14 16.07 -16.17 33.26
C GLY A 14 16.08 -16.29 31.73
N LEU A 15 16.51 -15.22 31.07
CA LEU A 15 16.87 -15.22 29.66
C LEU A 15 18.27 -15.84 29.53
N VAL A 16 18.34 -17.05 28.95
CA VAL A 16 19.60 -17.68 28.56
C VAL A 16 19.93 -17.20 27.13
N LEU A 17 20.90 -16.28 27.01
CA LEU A 17 21.54 -16.00 25.73
C LEU A 17 22.45 -17.18 25.36
N VAL A 18 22.11 -17.90 24.30
CA VAL A 18 23.04 -18.80 23.61
C VAL A 18 23.65 -18.02 22.46
N ALA A 19 24.85 -17.49 22.65
CA ALA A 19 25.69 -16.99 21.59
C ALA A 19 26.46 -18.16 20.96
N THR A 20 26.12 -18.55 19.74
CA THR A 20 26.96 -19.44 18.93
C THR A 20 27.84 -18.58 18.02
N SER A 21 29.06 -18.33 18.48
CA SER A 21 30.17 -17.81 17.69
C SER A 21 31.06 -18.97 17.23
N CYS A 22 31.07 -19.25 15.93
CA CYS A 22 32.08 -19.99 15.13
C CYS A 22 31.78 -19.57 13.67
N ASP A 23 32.70 -19.19 12.78
CA ASP A 23 34.15 -19.27 12.71
C ASP A 23 34.61 -18.29 11.60
N PRO A 24 35.72 -17.56 11.76
CA PRO A 24 36.43 -16.90 10.66
C PRO A 24 37.48 -17.84 10.04
N ASP A 25 37.85 -17.55 8.79
CA ASP A 25 39.01 -18.06 8.04
C ASP A 25 38.87 -19.37 7.23
N GLY A 26 39.02 -19.22 5.91
CA GLY A 26 39.47 -20.30 5.01
C GLY A 26 39.56 -19.86 3.53
N PRO A 27 40.62 -20.20 2.78
CA PRO A 27 41.30 -19.28 1.85
C PRO A 27 41.13 -19.55 0.34
N ASP A 28 41.58 -18.58 -0.45
CA ASP A 28 42.19 -18.60 -1.80
C ASP A 28 42.05 -19.83 -2.73
N GLY A 29 41.76 -19.59 -4.02
CA GLY A 29 42.39 -20.37 -5.10
C GLY A 29 41.65 -20.50 -6.43
N GLY A 30 42.24 -19.93 -7.50
CA GLY A 30 42.02 -20.29 -8.92
C GLY A 30 41.22 -19.24 -9.71
N SER A 31 41.80 -18.33 -10.51
CA SER A 31 42.82 -18.42 -11.58
C SER A 31 42.42 -19.32 -12.76
N ASN A 32 42.36 -18.67 -13.93
CA ASN A 32 42.52 -19.16 -15.32
C ASN A 32 41.24 -19.35 -16.16
N ASP A 33 41.02 -18.44 -17.11
CA ASP A 33 41.06 -18.67 -18.58
C ASP A 33 40.31 -17.52 -19.26
N ALA A 34 40.95 -16.53 -19.93
CA ALA A 34 41.82 -16.57 -21.11
C ALA A 34 41.14 -17.14 -22.37
N GLY A 35 40.66 -16.23 -23.22
CA GLY A 35 40.60 -16.42 -24.68
C GLY A 35 39.21 -16.69 -25.27
N SER A 36 38.71 -15.76 -26.07
CA SER A 36 38.85 -15.87 -27.53
C SER A 36 38.26 -14.64 -28.22
N GLU A 37 39.15 -13.89 -28.85
CA GLU A 37 38.87 -12.98 -29.95
C GLU A 37 38.17 -13.73 -31.09
N THR A 38 37.16 -13.13 -31.71
CA THR A 38 37.02 -13.14 -33.18
C THR A 38 36.41 -11.82 -33.67
N PRO A 39 37.07 -11.13 -34.61
CA PRO A 39 36.52 -10.00 -35.37
C PRO A 39 35.92 -10.47 -36.71
N ALA A 40 35.37 -9.51 -37.47
CA ALA A 40 34.82 -9.60 -38.84
C ALA A 40 33.30 -9.93 -38.92
N ASP A 41 32.51 -9.38 -39.83
CA ASP A 41 32.82 -8.77 -41.12
C ASP A 41 31.67 -7.83 -41.57
N ALA A 42 32.02 -6.98 -42.53
CA ALA A 42 31.27 -5.92 -43.17
C ALA A 42 30.18 -6.39 -44.15
N GLY A 43 29.34 -5.41 -44.55
CA GLY A 43 28.82 -5.32 -45.92
C GLY A 43 27.29 -5.26 -46.04
N GLY A 44 26.77 -4.16 -46.58
CA GLY A 44 25.38 -4.09 -47.03
C GLY A 44 24.87 -2.68 -47.31
N ASP A 45 25.37 -2.07 -48.38
CA ASP A 45 25.01 -0.76 -48.94
C ASP A 45 23.66 -0.77 -49.71
N ALA A 46 23.20 0.43 -50.07
CA ALA A 46 22.25 0.79 -51.13
C ALA A 46 20.74 0.98 -50.79
N GLY A 47 20.38 2.25 -50.54
CA GLY A 47 19.53 3.02 -51.46
C GLY A 47 18.00 2.92 -51.32
N THR A 48 17.34 4.04 -51.04
CA THR A 48 16.65 4.79 -52.11
C THR A 48 16.14 6.13 -51.61
N ASP A 49 16.42 7.13 -52.42
CA ASP A 49 16.05 8.53 -52.31
C ASP A 49 14.53 8.73 -52.26
N THR A 50 14.06 9.68 -51.46
CA THR A 50 12.81 10.39 -51.74
C THR A 50 12.96 11.83 -51.31
N ASP A 51 13.49 12.63 -52.24
CA ASP A 51 13.51 14.08 -52.16
C ASP A 51 12.22 14.70 -52.72
N ALA A 52 11.78 15.72 -52.00
CA ALA A 52 11.24 16.99 -52.49
C ALA A 52 9.79 17.11 -53.03
N GLY A 53 9.03 17.90 -52.26
CA GLY A 53 8.14 18.96 -52.75
C GLY A 53 6.68 18.79 -52.29
N THR A 54 5.89 19.80 -51.98
CA THR A 54 6.07 21.26 -51.85
C THR A 54 4.72 21.77 -51.32
N ASP A 55 4.79 22.61 -50.28
CA ASP A 55 4.03 23.84 -50.02
C ASP A 55 2.52 23.88 -50.29
N ALA A 56 1.73 24.16 -49.24
CA ALA A 56 0.76 25.27 -49.23
C ALA A 56 0.02 25.29 -47.87
N GLY A 57 0.07 26.45 -47.20
CA GLY A 57 -0.43 26.61 -45.84
C GLY A 57 -1.95 26.60 -45.69
N THR A 58 -2.37 26.63 -44.43
CA THR A 58 -3.59 27.32 -43.99
C THR A 58 -3.35 27.76 -42.56
N ASP A 59 -3.36 29.08 -42.37
CA ASP A 59 -3.55 29.68 -41.07
C ASP A 59 -4.95 29.34 -40.56
N ALA A 60 -5.07 29.08 -39.26
CA ALA A 60 -6.12 29.63 -38.42
C ALA A 60 -5.86 29.10 -37.01
N GLY A 61 -5.67 30.03 -36.06
CA GLY A 61 -5.59 29.68 -34.67
C GLY A 61 -6.84 28.93 -34.22
N THR A 62 -6.64 27.92 -33.38
CA THR A 62 -7.65 27.58 -32.38
C THR A 62 -6.89 27.36 -31.08
N ASP A 63 -6.90 28.45 -30.32
CA ASP A 63 -6.76 28.45 -28.88
C ASP A 63 -7.72 27.40 -28.30
N ALA A 64 -7.17 26.27 -27.87
CA ALA A 64 -7.84 25.31 -26.99
C ALA A 64 -6.91 25.04 -25.80
N GLY A 65 -6.54 26.12 -25.12
CA GLY A 65 -6.33 26.02 -23.70
C GLY A 65 -7.63 25.57 -23.01
N THR A 66 -7.46 24.75 -21.99
CA THR A 66 -8.45 24.50 -20.92
C THR A 66 -9.67 23.66 -21.29
N ASP A 67 -9.55 22.36 -21.04
CA ASP A 67 -10.43 21.77 -20.02
C ASP A 67 -9.63 20.83 -19.11
N ALA A 68 -8.75 21.45 -18.33
CA ALA A 68 -8.46 20.98 -16.97
C ALA A 68 -9.70 21.25 -16.12
N GLY A 69 -10.75 20.51 -16.45
CA GLY A 69 -12.05 20.49 -15.84
C GLY A 69 -12.46 19.03 -15.89
N THR A 70 -11.86 18.24 -15.01
CA THR A 70 -12.39 16.93 -14.64
C THR A 70 -13.74 17.20 -13.99
N ASP A 71 -14.76 17.42 -14.81
CA ASP A 71 -16.15 17.35 -14.37
C ASP A 71 -16.27 15.95 -13.76
N PRO A 72 -16.74 15.81 -12.50
CA PRO A 72 -16.95 14.50 -11.92
C PRO A 72 -17.87 13.76 -12.88
N ASP A 73 -17.33 12.72 -13.52
CA ASP A 73 -18.09 11.80 -14.35
C ASP A 73 -19.39 11.54 -13.58
N PRO A 74 -20.56 11.99 -14.09
CA PRO A 74 -21.78 12.01 -13.32
C PRO A 74 -22.00 10.58 -12.89
N GLU A 75 -21.75 10.30 -11.60
CA GLU A 75 -21.61 8.94 -11.08
C GLU A 75 -22.80 8.14 -11.57
N GLU A 76 -22.60 7.38 -12.66
CA GLU A 76 -23.66 6.54 -13.18
C GLU A 76 -24.01 5.63 -12.01
N PRO A 77 -25.29 5.57 -11.60
CA PRO A 77 -25.66 4.79 -10.44
C PRO A 77 -25.12 3.38 -10.60
N GLY A 78 -24.10 3.04 -9.81
CA GLY A 78 -23.43 1.76 -9.94
C GLY A 78 -24.41 0.62 -9.72
N ASP A 79 -24.06 -0.57 -10.21
CA ASP A 79 -24.89 -1.76 -10.02
C ASP A 79 -25.23 -1.95 -8.54
N PRO A 80 -26.48 -2.35 -8.22
CA PRO A 80 -26.87 -2.62 -6.84
C PRO A 80 -26.03 -3.75 -6.27
N CYS A 81 -25.66 -3.62 -5.00
CA CYS A 81 -24.86 -4.59 -4.28
C CYS A 81 -25.33 -4.71 -2.82
N ALA A 82 -24.96 -5.80 -2.16
CA ALA A 82 -25.28 -6.02 -0.76
C ALA A 82 -24.06 -5.84 0.15
N LEU A 83 -24.21 -5.04 1.19
CA LEU A 83 -23.14 -4.79 2.18
C LEU A 83 -22.82 -6.01 3.05
N THR A 84 -23.71 -7.00 3.08
CA THR A 84 -23.51 -8.27 3.78
C THR A 84 -22.65 -9.26 3.00
N ASP A 85 -22.45 -9.02 1.70
CA ASP A 85 -21.70 -9.91 0.85
C ASP A 85 -20.20 -9.59 0.94
N PRO A 86 -19.33 -10.62 0.84
CA PRO A 86 -17.89 -10.41 0.67
C PRO A 86 -17.62 -9.48 -0.52
N GLN A 87 -16.60 -8.63 -0.40
CA GLN A 87 -16.20 -7.74 -1.48
C GLN A 87 -15.21 -8.44 -2.44
N PRO A 88 -15.20 -8.09 -3.73
CA PRO A 88 -16.23 -7.28 -4.39
C PRO A 88 -17.47 -8.17 -4.59
N SER A 89 -18.65 -7.71 -4.14
CA SER A 89 -19.91 -8.47 -4.18
C SER A 89 -20.31 -8.80 -5.64
N THR A 90 -21.23 -8.04 -6.22
CA THR A 90 -21.54 -8.05 -7.66
C THR A 90 -20.68 -7.06 -8.44
N CYS A 91 -19.80 -6.31 -7.74
CA CYS A 91 -19.04 -5.21 -8.31
C CYS A 91 -17.86 -5.70 -9.16
N ALA A 92 -17.54 -4.91 -10.20
CA ALA A 92 -16.31 -5.11 -10.95
C ALA A 92 -15.06 -4.93 -10.08
N TYR A 93 -13.96 -5.58 -10.47
CA TYR A 93 -12.66 -5.40 -9.80
C TYR A 93 -12.24 -3.92 -9.80
N GLY A 94 -11.68 -3.48 -8.68
CA GLY A 94 -11.40 -2.06 -8.42
C GLY A 94 -12.60 -1.24 -7.97
N SER A 95 -13.75 -1.89 -7.75
CA SER A 95 -14.94 -1.29 -7.14
C SER A 95 -15.32 -2.01 -5.84
N TYR A 96 -16.17 -1.39 -5.04
CA TYR A 96 -16.68 -1.94 -3.78
C TYR A 96 -18.13 -1.51 -3.55
N CYS A 97 -18.85 -2.22 -2.70
CA CYS A 97 -20.21 -1.85 -2.33
C CYS A 97 -20.18 -0.67 -1.34
N GLY A 98 -20.66 0.50 -1.78
CA GLY A 98 -20.66 1.71 -0.97
C GLY A 98 -21.59 1.57 0.23
N ALA A 99 -21.07 1.79 1.44
CA ALA A 99 -21.82 1.64 2.70
C ALA A 99 -23.08 2.53 2.78
N ILE A 100 -23.08 3.66 2.07
CA ILE A 100 -24.18 4.63 2.07
C ILE A 100 -25.13 4.39 0.90
N SER A 101 -24.60 4.11 -0.29
CA SER A 101 -25.40 4.03 -1.52
C SER A 101 -25.98 2.63 -1.77
N SER A 102 -25.41 1.57 -1.20
CA SER A 102 -25.71 0.18 -1.59
C SER A 102 -25.55 -0.06 -3.11
N THR A 103 -24.63 0.68 -3.72
CA THR A 103 -24.26 0.57 -5.14
C THR A 103 -22.76 0.40 -5.27
N CYS A 104 -22.32 -0.20 -6.37
CA CYS A 104 -20.91 -0.35 -6.67
C CYS A 104 -20.25 1.01 -6.92
N GLN A 105 -19.22 1.31 -6.13
CA GLN A 105 -18.42 2.52 -6.22
C GLN A 105 -16.99 2.17 -6.62
N ARG A 106 -16.41 2.92 -7.56
CA ARG A 106 -15.00 2.75 -7.91
C ARG A 106 -14.12 3.20 -6.75
N VAL A 107 -13.03 2.48 -6.52
CA VAL A 107 -11.98 2.92 -5.62
C VAL A 107 -11.27 4.12 -6.26
N ARG A 108 -11.26 5.24 -5.53
CA ARG A 108 -10.65 6.47 -6.01
C ARG A 108 -9.12 6.37 -5.93
N PRO A 109 -8.39 6.90 -6.93
CA PRO A 109 -6.94 7.04 -6.82
C PRO A 109 -6.55 7.82 -5.55
N PRO A 110 -5.43 7.48 -4.91
CA PRO A 110 -4.98 8.18 -3.71
C PRO A 110 -4.61 9.63 -4.03
N ALA A 111 -5.16 10.59 -3.26
CA ALA A 111 -4.96 12.03 -3.47
C ALA A 111 -4.05 12.71 -2.42
N CYS A 112 -3.62 11.98 -1.38
CA CYS A 112 -2.79 12.52 -0.31
C CYS A 112 -1.32 12.66 -0.77
N ALA A 113 -0.67 13.73 -0.29
CA ALA A 113 0.68 14.11 -0.71
C ALA A 113 1.74 13.02 -0.47
N ASN A 114 1.47 12.08 0.43
CA ASN A 114 2.36 10.97 0.79
C ASN A 114 2.66 10.10 -0.44
N PHE A 115 1.67 9.90 -1.32
CA PHE A 115 1.82 9.11 -2.55
C PHE A 115 2.50 9.87 -3.70
N ASN A 116 2.71 11.19 -3.58
CA ASN A 116 3.57 11.90 -4.54
C ASN A 116 5.04 11.47 -4.42
N LYS A 117 5.45 11.01 -3.23
CA LYS A 117 6.79 10.47 -2.97
C LYS A 117 6.88 8.96 -3.13
N PHE A 118 5.74 8.28 -3.04
CA PHE A 118 5.59 6.84 -3.20
C PHE A 118 4.51 6.58 -4.25
N PRO A 119 4.82 6.70 -5.55
CA PRO A 119 3.82 6.52 -6.59
C PRO A 119 3.33 5.06 -6.59
N VAL A 120 2.03 4.88 -6.49
CA VAL A 120 1.38 3.58 -6.64
C VAL A 120 0.90 3.45 -8.07
N SER A 121 1.48 2.53 -8.83
CA SER A 121 1.04 2.19 -10.17
C SER A 121 0.00 1.07 -10.08
N TRP A 122 -1.24 1.45 -9.80
CA TRP A 122 -2.38 0.51 -9.81
C TRP A 122 -3.45 0.98 -10.79
N ASP A 123 -3.90 0.06 -11.61
CA ASP A 123 -4.96 0.26 -12.59
C ASP A 123 -5.90 -0.95 -12.55
N PRO A 124 -7.22 -0.76 -12.30
CA PRO A 124 -8.15 -1.86 -12.24
C PRO A 124 -8.24 -2.68 -13.54
N ALA A 125 -7.82 -2.14 -14.69
CA ALA A 125 -7.84 -2.87 -15.96
C ALA A 125 -6.65 -3.83 -16.13
N THR A 126 -5.53 -3.59 -15.44
CA THR A 126 -4.27 -4.33 -15.69
C THR A 126 -3.63 -4.91 -14.43
N SER A 127 -3.85 -4.30 -13.26
CA SER A 127 -3.36 -4.79 -11.98
C SER A 127 -4.19 -5.96 -11.47
N THR A 128 -3.59 -6.81 -10.64
CA THR A 128 -4.29 -7.96 -10.03
C THR A 128 -4.13 -8.04 -8.51
N GLY A 129 -3.45 -7.06 -7.90
CA GLY A 129 -3.20 -7.04 -6.47
C GLY A 129 -4.46 -6.72 -5.63
N PRO A 130 -4.31 -6.71 -4.30
CA PRO A 130 -5.40 -6.42 -3.39
C PRO A 130 -5.97 -5.00 -3.56
N VAL A 131 -7.26 -4.85 -3.26
CA VAL A 131 -7.96 -3.58 -3.27
C VAL A 131 -8.30 -3.17 -1.84
N THR A 132 -7.68 -2.08 -1.37
CA THR A 132 -8.03 -1.39 -0.12
C THR A 132 -9.14 -0.39 -0.41
N TYR A 133 -10.34 -0.65 0.11
CA TYR A 133 -11.53 0.12 -0.26
C TYR A 133 -12.12 0.94 0.90
N ALA A 134 -11.74 0.65 2.15
CA ALA A 134 -12.21 1.42 3.29
C ALA A 134 -11.15 1.54 4.38
N ALA A 135 -11.17 2.68 5.05
CA ALA A 135 -10.45 2.96 6.28
C ALA A 135 -11.38 3.70 7.25
N GLU A 136 -11.33 3.34 8.53
CA GLU A 136 -12.16 3.92 9.58
C GLU A 136 -11.31 4.22 10.81
N GLN A 137 -11.44 5.42 11.36
CA GLN A 137 -10.77 5.78 12.61
C GLN A 137 -11.41 5.05 13.78
N VAL A 138 -10.63 4.19 14.45
CA VAL A 138 -11.06 3.48 15.66
C VAL A 138 -10.77 4.31 16.90
N SER A 139 -9.54 4.84 17.01
CA SER A 139 -9.16 5.70 18.13
C SER A 139 -8.02 6.65 17.77
N LEU A 140 -7.95 7.79 18.47
CA LEU A 140 -6.80 8.68 18.49
C LEU A 140 -6.65 9.24 19.92
N VAL A 141 -5.73 8.68 20.69
CA VAL A 141 -5.61 8.97 22.12
C VAL A 141 -4.16 9.23 22.52
N PRO A 142 -3.90 10.05 23.56
CA PRO A 142 -2.57 10.13 24.16
C PRO A 142 -2.16 8.76 24.74
N ASP A 143 -0.94 8.32 24.44
CA ASP A 143 -0.42 7.02 24.90
C ASP A 143 1.06 7.15 25.26
N GLY A 144 1.36 7.61 26.47
CA GLY A 144 2.74 7.73 26.93
C GLY A 144 3.38 6.41 27.36
N THR A 145 2.65 5.28 27.29
CA THR A 145 3.17 3.96 27.67
C THR A 145 3.76 3.25 26.45
N ASP A 146 2.99 3.20 25.36
CA ASP A 146 3.41 2.51 24.14
C ASP A 146 4.05 3.46 23.13
N CYS A 147 3.80 4.78 23.23
CA CYS A 147 4.40 5.75 22.33
C CYS A 147 5.57 6.54 22.94
N PRO A 148 6.61 6.82 22.14
CA PRO A 148 7.72 7.66 22.59
C PRO A 148 7.25 9.10 22.82
N SER A 149 7.96 9.83 23.68
CA SER A 149 7.62 11.22 24.03
C SER A 149 7.57 12.18 22.84
N ALA A 150 8.30 11.88 21.75
CA ALA A 150 8.28 12.65 20.51
C ALA A 150 7.00 12.44 19.67
N LEU A 151 6.30 11.30 19.85
CA LEU A 151 5.09 10.91 19.12
C LEU A 151 4.00 10.48 20.11
N PRO A 152 3.52 11.37 21.00
CA PRO A 152 2.79 10.99 22.21
C PRO A 152 1.35 10.51 21.98
N MET A 153 0.86 10.50 20.75
CA MET A 153 -0.50 10.10 20.40
C MET A 153 -0.46 8.76 19.67
N ARG A 154 -1.34 7.82 20.04
CA ARG A 154 -1.56 6.58 19.29
C ARG A 154 -2.85 6.70 18.48
N PHE A 155 -2.77 6.47 17.17
CA PHE A 155 -3.95 6.25 16.35
C PHE A 155 -4.20 4.76 16.14
N GLN A 156 -5.45 4.42 15.91
CA GLN A 156 -5.87 3.12 15.41
C GLN A 156 -6.84 3.32 14.26
N VAL A 157 -6.57 2.69 13.12
CA VAL A 157 -7.41 2.74 11.93
C VAL A 157 -7.73 1.33 11.48
N ARG A 158 -9.01 1.03 11.31
CA ARG A 158 -9.51 -0.22 10.75
C ARG A 158 -9.46 -0.11 9.24
N VAL A 159 -8.76 -1.05 8.60
CA VAL A 159 -8.59 -1.11 7.15
C VAL A 159 -9.32 -2.33 6.63
N ARG A 160 -10.01 -2.18 5.49
CA ARG A 160 -10.67 -3.28 4.79
C ARG A 160 -10.12 -3.41 3.38
N ALA A 161 -9.84 -4.65 3.00
CA ALA A 161 -9.37 -4.97 1.67
C ALA A 161 -9.93 -6.29 1.16
N TYR A 162 -9.92 -6.46 -0.16
CA TYR A 162 -10.21 -7.73 -0.82
C TYR A 162 -9.12 -8.06 -1.86
N SER A 163 -9.03 -9.31 -2.33
CA SER A 163 -8.15 -9.70 -3.44
C SER A 163 -8.89 -10.58 -4.44
N PRO A 164 -8.81 -10.32 -5.76
CA PRO A 164 -9.47 -11.15 -6.76
C PRO A 164 -8.76 -12.50 -6.95
N SER A 165 -7.43 -12.51 -7.00
CA SER A 165 -6.62 -13.66 -7.43
C SER A 165 -5.77 -14.24 -6.30
N GLY A 166 -5.36 -13.44 -5.31
CA GLY A 166 -4.50 -13.86 -4.20
C GLY A 166 -5.25 -14.28 -2.94
N ALA A 167 -4.54 -14.97 -2.03
CA ALA A 167 -4.98 -15.18 -0.65
C ALA A 167 -4.45 -14.02 0.20
N LEU A 168 -5.32 -13.43 1.01
CA LEU A 168 -4.94 -12.36 1.92
C LEU A 168 -4.29 -12.91 3.19
N PRO A 169 -3.32 -12.18 3.78
CA PRO A 169 -2.69 -12.55 5.04
C PRO A 169 -3.70 -12.86 6.14
N THR A 170 -3.36 -13.81 7.00
CA THR A 170 -4.17 -14.14 8.19
C THR A 170 -3.45 -13.78 9.49
N THR A 171 -2.17 -13.42 9.40
CA THR A 171 -1.33 -13.07 10.54
C THR A 171 -0.63 -11.73 10.32
N ALA A 172 -0.25 -11.08 11.43
CA ALA A 172 0.43 -9.80 11.39
C ALA A 172 1.80 -9.88 10.69
N SER A 173 2.51 -11.01 10.83
CA SER A 173 3.82 -11.21 10.20
C SER A 173 3.73 -11.43 8.68
N GLU A 174 2.63 -12.00 8.18
CA GLU A 174 2.39 -12.09 6.74
C GLU A 174 1.95 -10.74 6.19
N LEU A 175 1.06 -10.04 6.92
CA LEU A 175 0.56 -8.73 6.53
C LEU A 175 1.70 -7.71 6.43
N SER A 176 2.65 -7.74 7.36
CA SER A 176 3.83 -6.87 7.34
C SER A 176 4.81 -7.13 6.19
N LYS A 177 4.57 -8.12 5.34
CA LYS A 177 5.37 -8.36 4.12
C LYS A 177 4.74 -7.73 2.89
N VAL A 178 3.41 -7.59 2.89
CA VAL A 178 2.64 -7.21 1.70
C VAL A 178 1.84 -5.92 1.89
N PHE A 179 1.71 -5.40 3.11
CA PHE A 179 0.96 -4.20 3.41
C PHE A 179 1.84 -3.17 4.11
N SER A 180 1.79 -1.93 3.62
CA SER A 180 2.55 -0.82 4.16
C SER A 180 1.64 0.36 4.49
N TYR A 181 1.96 1.01 5.61
CA TYR A 181 1.44 2.33 5.97
C TYR A 181 2.45 3.40 5.53
N VAL A 182 1.99 4.44 4.82
CA VAL A 182 2.81 5.55 4.32
C VAL A 182 2.54 6.80 5.13
N ASN A 183 3.58 7.27 5.84
CA ASN A 183 3.54 8.48 6.66
C ASN A 183 3.46 9.76 5.81
N PRO A 184 3.04 10.90 6.41
CA PRO A 184 3.09 12.23 5.78
C PRO A 184 4.43 12.63 5.17
N ASN A 185 5.54 12.16 5.77
CA ASN A 185 6.88 12.47 5.28
C ASN A 185 7.28 11.64 4.03
N GLY A 186 6.50 10.62 3.67
CA GLY A 186 6.77 9.65 2.59
C GLY A 186 7.52 8.40 3.03
N SER A 187 7.87 8.25 4.32
CA SER A 187 8.44 7.00 4.83
C SER A 187 7.33 5.98 5.06
N TYR A 188 7.58 4.72 4.70
CA TYR A 188 6.65 3.63 4.96
C TYR A 188 7.07 2.82 6.19
N LEU A 189 6.08 2.23 6.85
CA LEU A 189 6.28 1.30 7.95
C LEU A 189 5.48 0.04 7.65
N SER A 190 6.10 -1.10 7.96
CA SER A 190 5.57 -2.42 7.67
C SER A 190 6.04 -3.39 8.75
N GLU A 191 5.73 -3.07 10.01
CA GLU A 191 6.13 -3.88 11.16
C GLU A 191 4.95 -4.69 11.68
N ALA A 192 5.17 -5.98 11.97
CA ALA A 192 4.11 -6.87 12.45
C ALA A 192 3.43 -6.37 13.74
N SER A 193 4.16 -5.66 14.61
CA SER A 193 3.64 -5.05 15.85
C SER A 193 2.54 -4.01 15.62
N GLN A 194 2.41 -3.48 14.40
CA GLN A 194 1.44 -2.43 14.06
C GLN A 194 0.07 -3.00 13.70
N PHE A 195 -0.03 -4.32 13.47
CA PHE A 195 -1.26 -4.96 13.01
C PHE A 195 -1.92 -5.77 14.13
N SER A 196 -3.22 -5.57 14.30
CA SER A 196 -4.05 -6.26 15.29
C SER A 196 -5.45 -6.52 14.74
N ASP A 197 -6.25 -7.31 15.44
CA ASP A 197 -7.64 -7.62 15.09
C ASP A 197 -7.83 -8.07 13.63
N ILE A 198 -6.90 -8.90 13.14
CA ILE A 198 -6.92 -9.41 11.76
C ILE A 198 -8.02 -10.46 11.65
N VAL A 199 -9.00 -10.18 10.80
CA VAL A 199 -10.11 -11.07 10.47
C VAL A 199 -10.12 -11.25 8.95
N THR A 200 -9.79 -12.46 8.51
CA THR A 200 -9.79 -12.83 7.10
C THR A 200 -10.90 -13.85 6.85
N SER A 201 -11.64 -13.67 5.75
CA SER A 201 -12.73 -14.56 5.36
C SER A 201 -12.24 -15.99 5.10
N GLY A 202 -13.14 -16.98 5.18
CA GLY A 202 -12.76 -18.40 5.04
C GLY A 202 -12.19 -18.77 3.65
N ASP A 203 -12.51 -17.99 2.62
CA ASP A 203 -11.94 -18.12 1.27
C ASP A 203 -10.63 -17.31 1.07
N LEU A 204 -10.19 -16.59 2.10
CA LEU A 204 -9.02 -15.71 2.12
C LEU A 204 -9.09 -14.55 1.13
N LYS A 205 -10.29 -14.17 0.68
CA LYS A 205 -10.48 -13.11 -0.33
C LYS A 205 -10.81 -11.75 0.26
N ASN A 206 -11.22 -11.68 1.51
CA ASN A 206 -11.53 -10.45 2.24
C ASN A 206 -10.77 -10.42 3.56
N THR A 207 -10.24 -9.26 3.92
CA THR A 207 -9.57 -9.06 5.21
C THR A 207 -9.95 -7.72 5.81
N GLU A 208 -10.06 -7.72 7.13
CA GLU A 208 -10.18 -6.53 7.97
C GLU A 208 -9.11 -6.61 9.06
N PHE A 209 -8.44 -5.49 9.34
CA PHE A 209 -7.44 -5.43 10.39
C PHE A 209 -7.31 -4.00 10.93
N VAL A 210 -6.74 -3.86 12.12
CA VAL A 210 -6.44 -2.57 12.73
C VAL A 210 -4.95 -2.27 12.60
N VAL A 211 -4.63 -1.11 12.03
CA VAL A 211 -3.30 -0.51 12.00
C VAL A 211 -3.17 0.45 13.17
N SER A 212 -2.13 0.29 13.98
CA SER A 212 -1.83 1.14 15.13
C SER A 212 -0.43 1.73 15.00
N ASN A 213 -0.31 3.04 15.22
CA ASN A 213 1.00 3.69 15.23
C ASN A 213 0.99 4.99 16.06
N CYS A 214 2.19 5.44 16.40
CA CYS A 214 2.43 6.64 17.18
C CYS A 214 2.67 7.84 16.27
N ILE A 215 2.03 8.97 16.57
CA ILE A 215 2.12 10.22 15.81
C ILE A 215 2.32 11.42 16.74
N ALA A 216 2.80 12.52 16.16
CA ALA A 216 2.86 13.79 16.86
C ALA A 216 1.45 14.28 17.25
N ASN A 217 1.35 15.06 18.31
CA ASN A 217 0.08 15.67 18.73
C ASN A 217 -0.31 16.80 17.75
N GLN A 218 -1.08 16.44 16.73
CA GLN A 218 -1.59 17.32 15.67
C GLN A 218 -3.11 17.20 15.57
N PRO A 219 -3.83 18.23 15.09
CA PRO A 219 -5.30 18.19 14.96
C PRO A 219 -5.77 17.15 13.93
N SER A 220 -5.00 16.94 12.87
CA SER A 220 -5.28 15.95 11.83
C SER A 220 -3.98 15.42 11.22
N VAL A 221 -4.01 14.18 10.73
CA VAL A 221 -2.88 13.55 10.02
C VAL A 221 -3.40 12.76 8.83
N ASP A 222 -2.81 12.98 7.66
CA ASP A 222 -3.10 12.22 6.44
C ASP A 222 -2.23 10.96 6.38
N LEU A 223 -2.89 9.81 6.30
CA LEU A 223 -2.30 8.49 6.23
C LEU A 223 -2.47 7.92 4.81
N GLY A 224 -1.46 7.19 4.35
CA GLY A 224 -1.55 6.34 3.17
C GLY A 224 -1.54 4.87 3.56
N PHE A 225 -2.34 4.05 2.89
CA PHE A 225 -2.37 2.60 3.04
C PHE A 225 -2.17 1.96 1.67
N TYR A 226 -1.36 0.90 1.62
CA TYR A 226 -0.96 0.28 0.36
C TYR A 226 -0.68 -1.21 0.54
N PHE A 227 -1.24 -2.04 -0.34
CA PHE A 227 -0.79 -3.42 -0.54
C PHE A 227 0.19 -3.47 -1.71
N GLU A 228 1.20 -4.33 -1.64
CA GLU A 228 2.07 -4.65 -2.78
C GLU A 228 1.21 -5.08 -3.99
N GLU A 229 1.46 -4.46 -5.15
CA GLU A 229 0.68 -4.61 -6.39
C GLU A 229 -0.80 -4.16 -6.32
N GLY A 230 -1.23 -3.65 -5.17
CA GLY A 230 -2.58 -3.15 -4.91
C GLY A 230 -2.72 -1.64 -5.09
N ASN A 231 -3.92 -1.12 -4.83
CA ASN A 231 -4.15 0.33 -4.86
C ASN A 231 -3.63 1.01 -3.59
N GLY A 232 -3.42 2.32 -3.69
CA GLY A 232 -3.27 3.20 -2.53
C GLY A 232 -4.63 3.71 -2.04
N LEU A 233 -4.78 3.86 -0.73
CA LEU A 233 -5.90 4.53 -0.08
C LEU A 233 -5.40 5.64 0.83
N CYS A 234 -6.01 6.82 0.75
CA CYS A 234 -5.73 7.94 1.65
C CYS A 234 -6.82 8.05 2.71
N PHE A 235 -6.40 8.35 3.94
CA PHE A 235 -7.32 8.52 5.07
C PHE A 235 -6.81 9.57 6.04
N THR A 236 -7.68 10.48 6.48
CA THR A 236 -7.33 11.52 7.46
C THR A 236 -7.85 11.13 8.83
N VAL A 237 -6.95 10.97 9.79
CA VAL A 237 -7.31 10.83 11.21
C VAL A 237 -7.47 12.23 11.80
N THR A 238 -8.52 12.45 12.59
CA THR A 238 -8.81 13.74 13.24
C THR A 238 -9.02 13.54 14.74
N LYS A 239 -8.57 14.51 15.55
CA LYS A 239 -8.65 14.46 17.01
C LYS A 239 -10.05 14.77 17.53
#